data_AF-A0A7X9GY36-F1
#
_entry.id   AF-A0A7X9GY36-F1
#
_cell.length_a   1.000
_cell.length_b   1.000
_cell.length_c   1.000
_cell.angle_alpha   90.00
_cell.angle_beta   90.00
_cell.angle_gamma   90.00
#
_symmetry.space_group_name_H-M   'P 1'
#
loop_
_entity.id
_entity.type
_entity.pdbx_description
1 polymer ?
#
loop_
_entity_poly.entity_id
_entity_poly.type
_entity_poly.pdbx_seq_one_letter_code
_entity_poly.pdbx_strand_id
1 'polypeptide(L)' 'MIEKIGINAGKVWTILDENGRQNVKEVKKAAKLTDKDLYAALGWLAREGKV' A
#
# COMPACT_ATOMS: atom_id res chain seq x y z
N MET A 1 -4.64 5.84 -14.76
CA MET A 1 -3.93 4.60 -14.34
C MET A 1 -3.06 4.85 -13.11
N ILE A 2 -2.24 5.90 -13.12
CA ILE A 2 -1.48 6.38 -11.95
C ILE A 2 -2.38 6.66 -10.73
N GLU A 3 -3.56 7.25 -10.94
CA GLU A 3 -4.51 7.56 -9.87
C GLU A 3 -4.94 6.31 -9.08
N LYS A 4 -5.13 5.17 -9.75
CA LYS A 4 -5.50 3.91 -9.09
C LYS A 4 -4.40 3.41 -8.16
N ILE A 5 -3.14 3.52 -8.60
CA ILE A 5 -1.97 3.14 -7.80
C ILE A 5 -1.84 4.09 -6.60
N GLY A 6 -2.02 5.40 -6.81
CA GLY A 6 -2.02 6.39 -5.72
C GLY A 6 -3.13 6.18 -4.69
N ILE A 7 -4.35 5.84 -5.13
CA ILE A 7 -5.46 5.50 -4.23
C ILE A 7 -5.14 4.23 -3.43
N ASN A 8 -4.60 3.20 -4.09
CA ASN A 8 -4.18 1.96 -3.43
C ASN A 8 -3.01 2.21 -2.45
N ALA A 9 -2.06 3.06 -2.80
CA ALA A 9 -0.94 3.49 -1.96
C ALA A 9 -1.42 4.23 -0.72
N GLY A 10 -2.35 5.18 -0.87
CA GLY A 10 -2.99 5.85 0.26
C GLY A 10 -3.67 4.85 1.20
N LYS A 11 -4.39 3.87 0.65
CA LYS A 11 -5.05 2.83 1.43
C LYS A 11 -4.05 1.96 2.21
N VAL A 12 -2.95 1.56 1.56
CA VAL A 12 -1.85 0.79 2.19
C VAL A 12 -1.18 1.63 3.29
N TRP A 13 -0.94 2.92 3.04
CA TRP A 13 -0.36 3.84 4.00
C TRP A 13 -1.25 4.00 5.23
N THR A 14 -2.55 4.24 5.06
CA THR A 14 -3.50 4.34 6.18
C THR A 14 -3.49 3.09 7.05
N ILE A 15 -3.45 1.90 6.45
CA ILE A 15 -3.37 0.64 7.20
C ILE A 15 -2.07 0.56 8.02
N LEU A 16 -0.94 0.95 7.43
CA LEU A 16 0.37 0.96 8.09
C LEU A 16 0.47 2.06 9.17
N ASP A 17 -0.22 3.18 8.98
CA ASP A 17 -0.30 4.27 9.96
C ASP A 17 -1.15 3.86 11.17
N GLU A 18 -2.32 3.25 10.93
CA GLU A 18 -3.23 2.80 11.99
C GLU A 18 -2.75 1.56 12.73
N ASN A 19 -2.22 0.55 12.02
CA ASN A 19 -1.80 -0.73 12.61
C ASN A 19 -0.29 -0.79 12.89
N GLY A 20 0.45 0.23 12.47
CA GLY A 20 1.91 0.23 12.54
C GLY A 20 2.55 -0.73 11.53
N ARG A 21 3.76 -1.19 11.88
CA ARG A 21 4.57 -2.04 11.00
C ARG A 21 3.90 -3.41 10.81
N GLN A 22 3.32 -3.62 9.63
CA GLN A 22 2.68 -4.89 9.27
C GLN A 22 3.48 -5.65 8.21
N ASN A 23 3.31 -6.98 8.20
CA ASN A 23 3.83 -7.81 7.14
C ASN A 23 3.02 -7.61 5.84
N VAL A 24 3.70 -7.77 4.70
CA VAL A 24 3.10 -7.63 3.36
C VAL A 24 1.81 -8.46 3.20
N LYS A 25 1.77 -9.67 3.79
CA LYS A 25 0.58 -10.53 3.76
C LYS A 25 -0.63 -9.93 4.50
N GLU A 26 -0.39 -9.25 5.61
CA GLU A 26 -1.44 -8.63 6.42
C GLU A 26 -1.99 -7.39 5.73
N VAL A 27 -1.08 -6.53 5.26
CA VAL A 27 -1.42 -5.34 4.48
C VAL A 27 -2.20 -5.73 3.22
N LYS A 28 -1.79 -6.79 2.52
CA LYS A 28 -2.53 -7.31 1.36
C LYS A 28 -3.97 -7.67 1.71
N LYS A 29 -4.16 -8.38 2.82
CA LYS A 29 -5.47 -8.85 3.29
C LYS A 29 -6.36 -7.70 3.76
N ALA A 30 -5.77 -6.73 4.48
CA ALA A 30 -6.45 -5.53 4.96
C ALA A 30 -6.82 -4.58 3.82
N ALA A 31 -5.90 -4.31 2.90
CA ALA A 31 -6.11 -3.44 1.74
C ALA A 31 -7.05 -4.07 0.70
N LYS A 32 -7.21 -5.41 0.74
CA LYS A 32 -7.91 -6.25 -0.24
C LYS A 32 -7.38 -6.01 -1.66
N LEU A 33 -6.07 -6.00 -1.79
CA LEU A 33 -5.37 -5.77 -3.05
C LEU A 33 -4.79 -7.08 -3.61
N THR A 34 -4.63 -7.13 -4.93
CA THR A 34 -3.83 -8.17 -5.58
C THR A 34 -2.35 -7.93 -5.35
N ASP A 35 -1.50 -8.94 -5.57
CA ASP A 35 -0.05 -8.80 -5.44
C ASP A 35 0.49 -7.67 -6.33
N LYS A 36 0.01 -7.58 -7.58
CA LYS A 36 0.41 -6.53 -8.52
C LYS A 36 0.05 -5.13 -8.01
N ASP A 37 -1.19 -4.95 -7.53
CA ASP A 37 -1.64 -3.66 -7.02
C ASP A 37 -0.91 -3.27 -5.73
N LEU A 38 -0.64 -4.24 -4.86
CA LEU A 38 0.09 -4.02 -3.61
C LEU A 38 1.54 -3.60 -3.88
N TYR A 39 2.25 -4.31 -4.76
CA TYR A 39 3.63 -3.95 -5.11
C TYR A 39 3.71 -2.61 -5.85
N ALA A 40 2.73 -2.30 -6.71
CA ALA A 40 2.64 -0.98 -7.34
C ALA A 40 2.40 0.13 -6.30
N ALA A 41 1.50 -0.11 -5.33
CA ALA A 41 1.22 0.80 -4.24
C ALA A 41 2.44 1.01 -3.33
N LEU A 42 3.16 -0.06 -2.97
CA LEU A 42 4.40 0.01 -2.19
C LEU A 42 5.50 0.77 -2.95
N GLY A 43 5.68 0.50 -4.25
CA GLY A 43 6.62 1.25 -5.08
C GLY A 43 6.26 2.74 -5.20
N TRP A 44 4.97 3.06 -5.17
CA TRP A 44 4.47 4.43 -5.14
C TRP A 44 4.77 5.12 -3.80
N LEU A 45 4.57 4.43 -2.67
CA LEU A 45 4.93 4.94 -1.34
C LEU A 45 6.45 5.14 -1.20
N ALA A 46 7.26 4.24 -1.76
CA ALA A 46 8.71 4.36 -1.78
C ALA A 46 9.17 5.57 -2.61
N ARG A 47 8.47 5.85 -3.73
CA ARG A 47 8.70 7.07 -4.52
C ARG A 47 8.39 8.35 -3.72
N GLU A 48 7.43 8.32 -2.82
CA GLU A 48 7.09 9.42 -1.91
C GLU A 48 7.97 9.46 -0.64
N GLY A 49 8.84 8.48 -0.42
CA GLY A 49 9.70 8.40 0.79
C GLY A 49 8.93 8.09 2.07
N LYS A 50 7.73 7.49 1.95
CA LYS A 50 6.86 7.17 3.10
C LYS A 50 7.16 5.79 3.71
N VAL A 51 7.79 4.88 2.96
CA VAL A 51 8.16 3.52 3.39
C VAL A 51 9.63 3.23 3.13
#